data_AF-A0A968U0W2-F1
#
_entry.id   AF-A0A968U0W2-F1
#
_cell.length_a   1.000
_cell.length_b   1.000
_cell.length_c   1.000
_cell.angle_alpha   90.00
_cell.angle_beta   90.00
_cell.angle_gamma   90.00
#
_symmetry.space_group_name_H-M   'P 1'
#
loop_
_entity.id
_entity.type
_entity.pdbx_description
1 polymer ?
#
loop_
_entity_poly.entity_id
_entity_poly.type
_entity_poly.pdbx_seq_one_letter_code
_entity_poly.pdbx_strand_id
1 'polypeptide(L)'
;MPPLFSWLAEKKRPHPLLFGLSIIMMVVFPPMVGHLRLGQFTLFMTLLMLLLARHLTNHTVLMPALMLVLMLTKPQLSILVLPGFCLAYYRLHGMRQTVSLLGTAAGWGLLLCVPLFLAAAKWPQDFIHQLQNNPDWKQPSTFDMMRIQFGQTGIALWGLIALIGFGLNLRWWWQLPAHDAVLWSLALTPLITPYIWSWDFVLLLPLAITSTKGWMRRLGQGWKRLHRLVYVANCAGRGAFCVAGEG
;
A
#
# COMPACT_ATOMS: atom_id res chain seq x y z
N MET A 1 -24.15 -4.61 21.87
CA MET A 1 -22.68 -4.46 21.74
C MET A 1 -22.41 -3.17 20.96
N PRO A 2 -21.72 -2.16 21.53
CA PRO A 2 -21.36 -0.98 20.75
C PRO A 2 -20.30 -1.35 19.69
N PRO A 3 -20.37 -0.78 18.47
CA PRO A 3 -19.39 -1.04 17.42
C PRO A 3 -17.99 -0.57 17.84
N LEU A 4 -16.96 -1.20 17.29
CA LEU A 4 -15.52 -1.06 17.61
C LEU A 4 -14.96 0.37 17.49
N PHE A 5 -15.78 1.34 17.07
CA PHE A 5 -15.43 2.73 16.76
C PHE A 5 -16.33 3.77 17.48
N SER A 6 -16.98 3.43 18.60
CA SER A 6 -17.89 4.37 19.29
C SER A 6 -17.24 5.69 19.75
N TRP A 7 -15.92 5.73 19.95
CA TRP A 7 -15.16 6.96 20.25
C TRP A 7 -14.85 7.83 19.02
N LEU A 8 -14.73 7.24 17.82
CA LEU A 8 -14.69 7.99 16.56
C LEU A 8 -16.08 8.53 16.18
N ALA A 9 -17.14 7.96 16.77
CA ALA A 9 -18.52 8.42 16.67
C ALA A 9 -18.89 9.49 17.72
N GLU A 10 -17.94 10.00 18.52
CA GLU A 10 -18.19 11.23 19.28
C GLU A 10 -18.40 12.38 18.30
N LYS A 11 -19.68 12.73 18.11
CA LYS A 11 -20.23 13.79 17.25
C LYS A 11 -19.74 15.22 17.60
N LYS A 12 -18.65 15.40 18.35
CA LYS A 12 -18.06 16.73 18.54
C LYS A 12 -17.29 17.08 17.27
N ARG A 13 -17.92 17.90 16.42
CA ARG A 13 -17.26 18.47 15.24
C ARG A 13 -15.98 19.17 15.73
N PRO A 14 -14.79 18.81 15.21
CA PRO A 14 -13.58 19.52 15.58
C PRO A 14 -13.71 20.99 15.21
N HIS A 15 -13.12 21.87 16.01
CA HIS A 15 -13.12 23.31 15.73
C HIS A 15 -12.56 23.52 14.30
N PRO A 16 -13.28 24.23 13.41
CA PRO A 16 -12.98 24.24 11.97
C PRO A 16 -11.57 24.74 11.66
N LEU A 17 -11.04 25.67 12.46
CA LEU A 17 -9.65 26.13 12.35
C LEU A 17 -8.62 25.07 12.76
N LEU A 18 -8.88 24.31 13.82
CA LEU A 18 -7.96 23.23 14.25
C LEU A 18 -7.95 22.08 13.25
N PHE A 19 -9.11 21.79 12.65
CA PHE A 19 -9.24 20.82 11.57
C PHE A 19 -8.56 21.29 10.28
N GLY A 20 -8.74 22.57 9.90
CA GLY A 20 -8.03 23.16 8.77
C GLY A 20 -6.51 23.16 8.98
N LEU A 21 -6.04 23.53 10.17
CA LEU A 21 -4.63 23.52 10.52
C LEU A 21 -4.04 22.10 10.50
N SER A 22 -4.78 21.09 11.00
CA SER A 22 -4.30 19.71 10.97
C SER A 22 -4.19 19.15 9.54
N ILE A 23 -5.11 19.52 8.65
CA ILE A 23 -5.01 19.18 7.22
C ILE A 23 -3.79 19.85 6.60
N ILE A 24 -3.58 21.14 6.85
CA ILE A 24 -2.41 21.88 6.33
C ILE A 24 -1.11 21.24 6.83
N MET A 25 -1.04 20.88 8.11
CA MET A 25 0.14 20.21 8.69
C MET A 25 0.38 18.82 8.09
N MET A 26 -0.66 18.07 7.74
CA MET A 26 -0.52 16.80 6.98
C MET A 26 0.00 17.02 5.56
N VAL A 27 -0.47 18.08 4.88
CA VAL A 27 -0.06 18.37 3.49
C VAL A 27 1.40 18.87 3.43
N VAL A 28 1.83 19.63 4.43
CA VAL A 28 3.22 20.15 4.55
C VAL A 28 4.21 19.08 5.04
N PHE A 29 3.74 17.89 5.42
CA PHE A 29 4.60 16.78 5.83
C PHE A 29 5.61 16.44 4.72
N PRO A 30 6.95 16.43 4.98
CA PRO A 30 7.95 16.38 3.91
C PRO A 30 7.84 15.20 2.92
N PRO A 31 7.49 13.97 3.35
CA PRO A 31 7.14 12.90 2.41
C PRO A 31 5.96 13.24 1.50
N MET A 32 4.90 13.84 2.05
CA MET A 32 3.72 14.27 1.28
C MET A 32 4.10 15.35 0.26
N VAL A 33 4.91 16.33 0.65
CA VAL A 33 5.41 17.39 -0.25
C VAL A 33 6.29 16.79 -1.36
N GLY A 34 7.15 15.82 -1.04
CA GLY A 34 7.98 15.12 -2.02
C GLY A 34 7.14 14.35 -3.04
N HIS A 35 6.14 13.59 -2.57
CA HIS A 35 5.20 12.88 -3.44
C HIS A 35 4.37 13.86 -4.31
N LEU A 36 3.89 14.96 -3.74
CA LEU A 36 3.13 15.98 -4.50
C LEU A 36 4.00 16.67 -5.58
N ARG A 37 5.25 17.01 -5.26
CA ARG A 37 6.20 17.59 -6.25
C ARG A 37 6.49 16.63 -7.39
N LEU A 38 6.55 15.33 -7.12
CA LEU A 38 6.75 14.27 -8.12
C LEU A 38 5.46 13.88 -8.86
N GLY A 39 4.34 14.60 -8.65
CA GLY A 39 3.05 14.29 -9.28
C GLY A 39 2.43 12.96 -8.83
N GLN A 40 2.87 12.43 -7.70
CA GLN A 40 2.48 11.10 -7.22
C GLN A 40 1.15 11.13 -6.46
N PHE A 41 0.04 10.98 -7.16
CA PHE A 41 -1.31 10.93 -6.56
C PHE A 41 -1.68 9.55 -5.98
N THR A 42 -1.02 9.16 -4.89
CA THR A 42 -1.28 7.87 -4.21
C THR A 42 -2.72 7.78 -3.66
N LEU A 43 -3.33 8.90 -3.28
CA LEU A 43 -4.73 8.96 -2.80
C LEU A 43 -5.75 8.54 -3.87
N PHE A 44 -5.47 8.80 -5.14
CA PHE A 44 -6.34 8.38 -6.23
C PHE A 44 -6.37 6.85 -6.35
N MET A 45 -5.19 6.21 -6.26
CA MET A 45 -5.07 4.75 -6.33
C MET A 45 -5.73 4.06 -5.15
N THR A 46 -5.56 4.58 -3.94
CA THR A 46 -6.23 4.02 -2.75
C THR A 46 -7.74 4.21 -2.80
N LEU A 47 -8.23 5.33 -3.34
CA LEU A 47 -9.66 5.54 -3.60
C LEU A 47 -10.19 4.52 -4.60
N LEU A 48 -9.48 4.30 -5.71
CA LEU A 48 -9.85 3.27 -6.70
C LEU A 48 -9.92 1.88 -6.09
N MET A 49 -8.97 1.51 -5.21
CA MET A 49 -8.97 0.24 -4.48
C MET A 49 -10.23 0.06 -3.61
N LEU A 50 -10.61 1.11 -2.88
CA LEU A 50 -11.81 1.09 -2.04
C LEU A 50 -13.11 1.02 -2.86
N LEU A 51 -13.15 1.70 -4.02
CA LEU A 51 -14.30 1.64 -4.92
C LEU A 51 -14.37 0.31 -5.67
N LEU A 52 -13.23 -0.28 -6.01
CA LEU A 52 -13.13 -1.61 -6.61
C LEU A 52 -13.73 -2.66 -5.68
N ALA A 53 -13.49 -2.56 -4.37
CA ALA A 53 -14.11 -3.44 -3.38
C ALA A 53 -15.65 -3.44 -3.41
N ARG A 54 -16.29 -2.33 -3.83
CA ARG A 54 -17.75 -2.24 -4.00
C ARG A 54 -18.25 -3.00 -5.24
N HIS A 55 -17.40 -3.16 -6.24
CA HIS A 55 -17.73 -3.88 -7.47
C HIS A 55 -17.56 -5.39 -7.34
N LEU A 56 -17.13 -5.88 -6.17
CA LEU A 56 -16.90 -7.30 -5.93
C LEU A 56 -18.18 -8.14 -6.08
N THR A 57 -19.35 -7.57 -5.76
CA THR A 57 -20.65 -8.26 -5.88
C THR A 57 -21.31 -8.09 -7.24
N ASN A 58 -20.81 -7.18 -8.08
CA ASN A 58 -21.42 -6.89 -9.38
C ASN A 58 -20.93 -7.87 -10.45
N HIS A 59 -21.82 -8.35 -11.31
CA HIS A 59 -21.47 -9.23 -12.43
C HIS A 59 -20.79 -8.50 -13.60
N THR A 60 -20.76 -7.16 -13.58
CA THR A 60 -20.14 -6.35 -14.62
C THR A 60 -18.62 -6.39 -14.51
N VAL A 61 -17.92 -6.74 -15.58
CA VAL A 61 -16.44 -6.82 -15.60
C VAL A 61 -15.76 -5.53 -16.06
N LEU A 62 -16.46 -4.67 -16.81
CA LEU A 62 -15.84 -3.56 -17.55
C LEU A 62 -15.26 -2.46 -16.64
N MET A 63 -16.05 -1.97 -15.68
CA MET A 63 -15.60 -0.95 -14.71
C MET A 63 -14.54 -1.48 -13.74
N PRO A 64 -14.72 -2.64 -13.06
CA PRO A 64 -13.67 -3.15 -12.18
C PRO A 64 -12.37 -3.48 -12.92
N ALA A 65 -12.43 -3.89 -14.19
CA ALA A 65 -11.25 -4.08 -15.03
C ALA A 65 -10.51 -2.74 -15.26
N LEU A 66 -11.21 -1.68 -15.63
CA LEU A 66 -10.61 -0.34 -15.79
C LEU A 66 -9.94 0.11 -14.48
N MET A 67 -10.63 -0.03 -13.35
CA MET A 67 -10.10 0.33 -12.04
C MET A 67 -8.83 -0.46 -11.69
N LEU A 68 -8.82 -1.78 -11.96
CA LEU A 68 -7.65 -2.64 -11.75
C LEU A 68 -6.44 -2.16 -12.56
N VAL A 69 -6.64 -1.81 -13.83
CA VAL A 69 -5.55 -1.32 -14.71
C VAL A 69 -5.02 0.02 -14.22
N LEU A 70 -5.90 0.94 -13.86
CA LEU A 70 -5.49 2.25 -13.35
C LEU A 70 -4.69 2.12 -12.05
N MET A 71 -5.03 1.15 -11.20
CA MET A 71 -4.26 0.87 -9.97
C MET A 71 -2.88 0.24 -10.23
N LEU A 72 -2.71 -0.47 -11.36
CA LEU A 72 -1.43 -1.10 -11.71
C LEU A 72 -0.33 -0.10 -12.09
N THR A 73 -0.67 1.18 -12.30
CA THR A 73 0.35 2.23 -12.53
C THR A 73 1.26 2.44 -11.31
N LYS A 74 0.87 1.96 -10.13
CA LYS A 74 1.73 1.82 -8.95
C LYS A 74 1.75 0.37 -8.47
N PRO A 75 2.57 -0.49 -9.09
CA PRO A 75 2.53 -1.93 -8.84
C PRO A 75 2.84 -2.27 -7.37
N GLN A 76 3.60 -1.42 -6.67
CA GLN A 76 3.92 -1.63 -5.26
C GLN A 76 2.67 -1.73 -4.38
N LEU A 77 1.67 -0.86 -4.59
CA LEU A 77 0.44 -0.85 -3.79
C LEU A 77 -0.55 -1.95 -4.20
N SER A 78 -0.47 -2.38 -5.45
CA SER A 78 -1.38 -3.35 -6.03
C SER A 78 -0.94 -4.81 -5.82
N ILE A 79 0.33 -5.04 -5.43
CA ILE A 79 0.92 -6.38 -5.33
C ILE A 79 0.19 -7.33 -4.39
N LEU A 80 -0.42 -6.82 -3.30
CA LEU A 80 -1.21 -7.62 -2.36
C LEU A 80 -2.71 -7.52 -2.63
N VAL A 81 -3.18 -6.35 -3.06
CA VAL A 81 -4.61 -6.10 -3.32
C VAL A 81 -5.09 -6.89 -4.53
N LEU A 82 -4.32 -6.94 -5.62
CA LEU A 82 -4.70 -7.61 -6.86
C LEU A 82 -4.94 -9.13 -6.69
N PRO A 83 -4.00 -9.93 -6.16
CA PRO A 83 -4.23 -11.36 -5.97
C PRO A 83 -5.34 -11.63 -4.94
N GLY A 84 -5.44 -10.80 -3.90
CA GLY A 84 -6.53 -10.89 -2.92
C GLY A 84 -7.91 -10.62 -3.53
N PHE A 85 -8.02 -9.57 -4.35
CA PHE A 85 -9.24 -9.23 -5.06
C PHE A 85 -9.62 -10.32 -6.07
N CYS A 86 -8.66 -10.82 -6.85
CA CYS A 86 -8.90 -11.90 -7.81
C CYS A 86 -9.41 -13.17 -7.11
N LEU A 87 -8.83 -13.51 -5.95
CA LEU A 87 -9.29 -14.63 -5.13
C LEU A 87 -10.73 -14.41 -4.63
N ALA A 88 -11.04 -13.21 -4.14
CA ALA A 88 -12.40 -12.90 -3.68
C ALA A 88 -13.42 -12.87 -4.81
N TYR A 89 -13.05 -12.32 -5.97
CA TYR A 89 -13.90 -12.29 -7.16
C TYR A 89 -14.15 -13.71 -7.69
N TYR A 90 -13.11 -14.53 -7.77
CA TYR A 90 -13.22 -15.95 -8.14
C TYR A 90 -14.20 -16.73 -7.26
N ARG A 91 -14.21 -16.49 -5.95
CA ARG A 91 -15.14 -17.19 -5.05
C ARG A 91 -16.60 -16.84 -5.27
N LEU A 92 -16.89 -15.60 -5.69
CA LEU A 92 -18.26 -15.12 -5.88
C LEU A 92 -18.79 -15.41 -7.28
N HIS A 93 -17.91 -15.34 -8.29
CA HIS A 93 -18.27 -15.26 -9.71
C HIS A 93 -17.72 -16.44 -10.54
N GLY A 94 -16.81 -17.22 -9.98
CA GLY A 94 -16.20 -18.39 -10.63
C GLY A 94 -15.10 -18.04 -11.64
N MET A 95 -14.43 -19.07 -12.15
CA MET A 95 -13.24 -18.96 -13.00
C MET A 95 -13.48 -18.14 -14.27
N ARG A 96 -14.58 -18.42 -14.99
CA ARG A 96 -14.87 -17.78 -16.28
C ARG A 96 -14.97 -16.26 -16.16
N GLN A 97 -15.61 -15.78 -15.10
CA GLN A 97 -15.80 -14.35 -14.88
C GLN A 97 -14.50 -13.68 -14.41
N THR A 98 -13.69 -14.34 -13.58
CA THR A 98 -12.36 -13.85 -13.22
C THR A 98 -11.43 -13.74 -14.43
N VAL A 99 -11.40 -14.75 -15.31
CA VAL A 99 -10.61 -14.70 -16.55
C VAL A 99 -11.11 -13.59 -17.47
N SER A 100 -12.43 -13.42 -17.60
CA SER A 100 -13.02 -12.32 -18.37
C SER A 100 -12.64 -10.94 -17.81
N LEU A 101 -12.65 -10.77 -16.49
CA LEU A 101 -12.21 -9.56 -15.81
C LEU A 101 -10.74 -9.25 -16.12
N LEU A 102 -9.84 -10.24 -15.98
CA LEU A 102 -8.42 -10.08 -16.25
C LEU A 102 -8.15 -9.80 -17.74
N GLY A 103 -8.86 -10.49 -18.64
CA GLY A 103 -8.78 -10.24 -20.08
C GLY A 103 -9.26 -8.83 -20.46
N THR A 104 -10.36 -8.38 -19.84
CA THR A 104 -10.89 -7.02 -20.03
C THR A 104 -9.91 -5.98 -19.48
N ALA A 105 -9.25 -6.27 -18.35
CA ALA A 105 -8.21 -5.41 -17.80
C ALA A 105 -7.00 -5.33 -18.76
N ALA A 106 -6.54 -6.45 -19.31
CA ALA A 106 -5.49 -6.43 -20.32
C ALA A 106 -5.90 -5.58 -21.55
N GLY A 107 -7.15 -5.69 -22.01
CA GLY A 107 -7.71 -4.87 -23.09
C GLY A 107 -7.67 -3.37 -22.78
N TRP A 108 -8.10 -2.96 -21.57
CA TRP A 108 -7.97 -1.58 -21.11
C TRP A 108 -6.52 -1.11 -21.03
N GLY A 109 -5.61 -1.95 -20.56
CA GLY A 109 -4.18 -1.64 -20.51
C GLY A 109 -3.60 -1.37 -21.90
N LEU A 110 -3.91 -2.22 -22.87
CA LEU A 110 -3.51 -2.01 -24.26
C LEU A 110 -4.08 -0.72 -24.84
N LEU A 111 -5.37 -0.46 -24.60
CA LEU A 111 -6.04 0.76 -25.06
C LEU A 111 -5.38 2.02 -24.49
N LEU A 112 -5.09 2.04 -23.19
CA LEU A 112 -4.42 3.17 -22.53
C LEU A 112 -2.97 3.35 -23.00
N CYS A 113 -2.32 2.29 -23.48
CA CYS A 113 -0.98 2.36 -24.06
C CYS A 113 -0.98 2.79 -25.54
N VAL A 114 -2.12 2.88 -26.23
CA VAL A 114 -2.16 3.26 -27.67
C VAL A 114 -1.41 4.57 -27.95
N PRO A 115 -1.61 5.68 -27.21
CA PRO A 115 -0.86 6.91 -27.44
C PRO A 115 0.66 6.72 -27.30
N LEU A 116 1.12 5.87 -26.38
CA LEU A 116 2.53 5.55 -26.20
C LEU A 116 3.09 4.78 -27.41
N PHE A 117 2.34 3.80 -27.93
CA PHE A 117 2.73 3.08 -29.15
C PHE A 117 2.80 4.00 -30.38
N LEU A 118 1.90 4.97 -30.49
CA LEU A 118 1.89 5.95 -31.58
C LEU A 118 3.04 6.96 -31.46
N ALA A 119 3.33 7.44 -30.26
CA ALA A 119 4.37 8.44 -30.03
C ALA A 119 5.79 7.85 -30.06
N ALA A 120 5.97 6.60 -29.61
CA ALA A 120 7.28 5.99 -29.42
C ALA A 120 7.28 4.51 -29.84
N ALA A 121 7.12 4.19 -31.11
CA ALA A 121 6.98 2.81 -31.58
C ALA A 121 8.07 1.81 -31.13
N LYS A 122 9.29 2.30 -30.82
CA LYS A 122 10.42 1.48 -30.31
C LYS A 122 10.47 1.31 -28.79
N TRP A 123 9.54 1.94 -28.05
CA TRP A 123 9.53 1.89 -26.59
C TRP A 123 9.62 0.46 -25.99
N PRO A 124 9.04 -0.62 -26.57
CA PRO A 124 9.16 -1.95 -25.98
C PRO A 124 10.61 -2.47 -26.06
N GLN A 125 11.28 -2.21 -27.17
CA GLN A 125 12.68 -2.62 -27.39
C GLN A 125 13.60 -1.83 -26.46
N ASP A 126 13.40 -0.51 -26.38
CA ASP A 126 14.15 0.37 -25.50
C ASP A 126 13.94 0.01 -24.02
N PHE A 127 12.70 -0.36 -23.64
CA PHE A 127 12.36 -0.82 -22.30
C PHE A 127 13.10 -2.10 -21.93
N ILE A 128 13.08 -3.12 -22.80
CA ILE A 128 13.81 -4.38 -22.56
C ILE A 128 15.31 -4.13 -22.48
N HIS A 129 15.85 -3.32 -23.38
CA HIS A 129 17.28 -2.96 -23.38
C HIS A 129 17.67 -2.24 -22.09
N GLN A 130 16.87 -1.29 -21.60
CA GLN A 130 17.14 -0.62 -20.32
C GLN A 130 16.99 -1.54 -19.12
N LEU A 131 16.04 -2.48 -19.14
CA LEU A 131 15.87 -3.46 -18.06
C LEU A 131 17.09 -4.38 -17.91
N GLN A 132 17.79 -4.67 -19.01
CA GLN A 132 19.01 -5.50 -19.01
C GLN A 132 20.26 -4.70 -18.66
N ASN A 133 20.33 -3.43 -19.07
CA ASN A 133 21.55 -2.63 -18.98
C ASN A 133 21.60 -1.65 -17.80
N ASN A 134 20.51 -1.50 -17.04
CA ASN A 134 20.47 -0.65 -15.85
C ASN A 134 20.27 -1.48 -14.56
N PRO A 135 21.29 -2.24 -14.12
CA PRO A 135 21.19 -3.12 -12.95
C PRO A 135 21.20 -2.35 -11.62
N ASP A 136 21.68 -1.11 -11.58
CA ASP A 136 21.92 -0.36 -10.34
C ASP A 136 20.73 0.52 -9.95
N TRP A 137 19.73 -0.11 -9.34
CA TRP A 137 18.67 0.63 -8.65
C TRP A 137 19.26 1.30 -7.40
N LYS A 138 19.53 2.61 -7.47
CA LYS A 138 20.19 3.40 -6.39
C LYS A 138 19.46 3.40 -5.03
N GLN A 139 18.21 2.96 -4.96
CA GLN A 139 17.45 2.89 -3.71
C GLN A 139 17.37 1.43 -3.23
N PRO A 140 18.21 1.00 -2.27
CA PRO A 140 18.27 -0.39 -1.86
C PRO A 140 16.92 -0.86 -1.32
N SER A 141 16.44 -1.98 -1.88
CA SER A 141 15.21 -2.64 -1.44
C SER A 141 15.41 -3.38 -0.11
N THR A 142 14.34 -3.74 0.61
CA THR A 142 14.41 -4.65 1.78
C THR A 142 15.14 -5.95 1.44
N PHE A 143 14.90 -6.46 0.23
CA PHE A 143 15.58 -7.62 -0.32
C PHE A 143 17.09 -7.37 -0.49
N ASP A 144 17.48 -6.27 -1.13
CA ASP A 144 18.89 -5.92 -1.32
C ASP A 144 19.61 -5.66 0.00
N MET A 145 18.96 -5.02 0.96
CA MET A 145 19.54 -4.80 2.29
C MET A 145 19.76 -6.12 3.03
N MET A 146 18.76 -7.01 3.04
CA MET A 146 18.91 -8.33 3.67
C MET A 146 19.99 -9.17 2.96
N ARG A 147 20.05 -9.10 1.63
CA ARG A 147 21.10 -9.75 0.83
C ARG A 147 22.50 -9.19 1.13
N ILE A 148 22.64 -7.87 1.21
CA ILE A 148 23.93 -7.21 1.48
C ILE A 148 24.39 -7.49 2.92
N GLN A 149 23.49 -7.38 3.90
CA GLN A 149 23.83 -7.48 5.32
C GLN A 149 23.99 -8.92 5.80
N PHE A 150 23.15 -9.84 5.32
CA PHE A 150 23.07 -11.22 5.81
C PHE A 150 23.31 -12.27 4.72
N GLY A 151 23.62 -11.86 3.48
CA GLY A 151 23.90 -12.81 2.39
C GLY A 151 22.71 -13.69 2.05
N GLN A 152 22.96 -14.99 1.85
CA GLN A 152 21.93 -15.97 1.51
C GLN A 152 20.88 -16.17 2.61
N THR A 153 21.28 -16.07 3.89
CA THR A 153 20.33 -16.21 5.00
C THR A 153 19.34 -15.05 5.04
N GLY A 154 19.79 -13.84 4.69
CA GLY A 154 18.91 -12.67 4.54
C GLY A 154 17.87 -12.85 3.43
N ILE A 155 18.28 -13.42 2.29
CA ILE A 155 17.35 -13.77 1.20
C ILE A 155 16.29 -14.76 1.68
N ALA A 156 16.71 -15.82 2.37
CA ALA A 156 15.80 -16.83 2.88
C ALA A 156 14.80 -16.26 3.92
N LEU A 157 15.29 -15.43 4.85
CA LEU A 157 14.48 -14.76 5.85
C LEU A 157 13.45 -13.82 5.20
N TRP A 158 13.89 -13.01 4.24
CA TRP A 158 13.00 -12.12 3.51
C TRP A 158 11.93 -12.90 2.74
N GLY A 159 12.30 -13.98 2.05
CA GLY A 159 11.37 -14.86 1.35
C GLY A 159 10.33 -15.46 2.29
N LEU A 160 10.73 -15.88 3.49
CA LEU A 160 9.82 -16.40 4.51
C LEU A 160 8.84 -15.33 5.01
N ILE A 161 9.31 -14.10 5.28
CA ILE A 161 8.45 -12.97 5.67
C ILE A 161 7.45 -12.65 4.55
N ALA A 162 7.91 -12.59 3.30
CA ALA A 162 7.07 -12.32 2.14
C ALA A 162 6.00 -13.40 1.94
N LEU A 163 6.36 -14.68 2.05
CA LEU A 163 5.43 -15.80 1.95
C LEU A 163 4.38 -15.79 3.07
N ILE A 164 4.80 -15.57 4.32
CA ILE A 164 3.87 -15.46 5.46
C ILE A 164 2.91 -14.30 5.24
N GLY A 165 3.44 -13.13 4.90
CA GLY A 165 2.64 -11.93 4.68
C GLY A 165 1.66 -12.08 3.51
N PHE A 166 2.09 -12.69 2.41
CA PHE A 166 1.23 -13.01 1.27
C PHE A 166 0.14 -14.02 1.66
N GLY A 167 0.48 -15.07 2.39
CA GLY A 167 -0.49 -16.05 2.89
C GLY A 167 -1.52 -15.45 3.84
N LEU A 168 -1.09 -14.59 4.77
CA LEU A 168 -2.00 -13.83 5.65
C LEU A 168 -2.93 -12.92 4.85
N ASN A 169 -2.40 -12.24 3.83
CA ASN A 169 -3.19 -11.41 2.94
C ASN A 169 -4.28 -12.22 2.25
N LEU A 170 -3.96 -13.37 1.63
CA LEU A 170 -4.96 -14.23 1.01
C LEU A 170 -6.00 -14.74 2.01
N ARG A 171 -5.56 -15.10 3.22
CA ARG A 171 -6.45 -15.53 4.32
C ARG A 171 -7.41 -14.41 4.73
N TRP A 172 -6.96 -13.17 4.82
CA TRP A 172 -7.84 -12.04 5.15
C TRP A 172 -8.83 -11.74 4.03
N TRP A 173 -8.41 -11.77 2.77
CA TRP A 173 -9.34 -11.70 1.65
C TRP A 173 -10.34 -12.84 1.66
N TRP A 174 -9.98 -14.00 2.19
CA TRP A 174 -10.92 -15.10 2.38
C TRP A 174 -11.96 -14.83 3.48
N GLN A 175 -11.56 -14.25 4.61
CA GLN A 175 -12.38 -14.19 5.82
C GLN A 175 -13.10 -12.85 6.05
N LEU A 176 -12.53 -11.75 5.57
CA LEU A 176 -13.02 -10.40 5.82
C LEU A 176 -13.85 -9.87 4.65
N PRO A 177 -14.75 -8.89 4.90
CA PRO A 177 -15.36 -8.15 3.82
C PRO A 177 -14.31 -7.38 3.02
N ALA A 178 -14.58 -7.16 1.73
CA ALA A 178 -13.60 -6.64 0.76
C ALA A 178 -12.96 -5.30 1.17
N HIS A 179 -13.73 -4.40 1.78
CA HIS A 179 -13.22 -3.11 2.23
C HIS A 179 -12.16 -3.25 3.33
N ASP A 180 -12.42 -4.11 4.32
CA ASP A 180 -11.47 -4.38 5.40
C ASP A 180 -10.22 -5.09 4.86
N ALA A 181 -10.42 -6.05 3.96
CA ALA A 181 -9.32 -6.78 3.33
C ALA A 181 -8.38 -5.84 2.55
N VAL A 182 -8.92 -4.88 1.79
CA VAL A 182 -8.11 -3.85 1.10
C VAL A 182 -7.28 -3.04 2.09
N LEU A 183 -7.86 -2.59 3.21
CA LEU A 183 -7.13 -1.83 4.23
C LEU A 183 -5.99 -2.63 4.84
N TRP A 184 -6.24 -3.92 5.13
CA TRP A 184 -5.21 -4.82 5.64
C TRP A 184 -4.11 -5.12 4.62
N SER A 185 -4.45 -5.28 3.33
CA SER A 185 -3.46 -5.39 2.26
C SER A 185 -2.60 -4.15 2.17
N LEU A 186 -3.20 -2.96 2.22
CA LEU A 186 -2.48 -1.69 2.19
C LEU A 186 -1.56 -1.52 3.41
N ALA A 187 -1.97 -2.00 4.59
CA ALA A 187 -1.15 -1.99 5.79
C ALA A 187 0.02 -3.00 5.73
N LEU A 188 -0.18 -4.17 5.13
CA LEU A 188 0.87 -5.18 4.92
C LEU A 188 1.85 -4.80 3.81
N THR A 189 1.39 -4.07 2.81
CA THR A 189 2.19 -3.67 1.65
C THR A 189 3.52 -3.03 2.08
N PRO A 190 3.57 -1.97 2.91
CA PRO A 190 4.85 -1.45 3.36
C PRO A 190 5.66 -2.56 4.05
N LEU A 191 5.07 -3.32 4.98
CA LEU A 191 5.78 -4.37 5.73
C LEU A 191 6.47 -5.43 4.85
N ILE A 192 5.89 -5.77 3.70
CA ILE A 192 6.36 -6.85 2.81
C ILE A 192 7.13 -6.31 1.61
N THR A 193 6.67 -5.20 1.01
CA THR A 193 7.32 -4.60 -0.16
C THR A 193 8.37 -3.56 0.21
N PRO A 194 9.44 -3.45 -0.60
CA PRO A 194 10.58 -2.61 -0.27
C PRO A 194 10.29 -1.13 -0.48
N TYR A 195 9.95 -0.41 0.59
CA TYR A 195 10.09 1.04 0.64
C TYR A 195 10.57 1.44 2.05
N ILE A 196 11.84 1.14 2.37
CA ILE A 196 12.45 1.40 3.69
C ILE A 196 12.81 2.88 3.90
N TRP A 197 12.76 3.73 2.87
CA TRP A 197 13.30 5.09 2.99
C TRP A 197 12.37 6.12 3.66
N SER A 198 11.30 5.70 4.36
CA SER A 198 10.59 6.60 5.29
C SER A 198 10.61 6.08 6.73
N TRP A 199 10.96 6.98 7.66
CA TRP A 199 10.93 6.76 9.12
C TRP A 199 9.55 6.35 9.65
N ASP A 200 8.51 6.43 8.81
CA ASP A 200 7.17 5.92 9.09
C ASP A 200 7.18 4.41 9.41
N PHE A 201 8.15 3.66 8.90
CA PHE A 201 8.18 2.20 9.01
C PHE A 201 8.53 1.67 10.40
N VAL A 202 9.46 2.34 11.10
CA VAL A 202 9.84 2.00 12.48
C VAL A 202 8.64 2.19 13.43
N LEU A 203 7.72 3.07 13.06
CA LEU A 203 6.55 3.44 13.85
C LEU A 203 5.28 2.65 13.48
N LEU A 204 5.18 2.15 12.25
CA LEU A 204 4.08 1.30 11.79
C LEU A 204 4.15 -0.12 12.34
N LEU A 205 5.35 -0.68 12.55
CA LEU A 205 5.52 -2.05 13.04
C LEU A 205 4.94 -2.26 14.46
N PRO A 206 5.22 -1.40 15.46
CA PRO A 206 4.58 -1.50 16.78
C PRO A 206 3.06 -1.29 16.72
N LEU A 207 2.59 -0.41 15.83
CA LEU A 207 1.17 -0.12 15.65
C LEU A 207 0.42 -1.33 15.11
N ALA A 208 0.98 -2.01 14.09
CA ALA A 208 0.40 -3.20 13.49
C ALA A 208 0.28 -4.35 14.49
N ILE A 209 1.33 -4.57 15.30
CA ILE A 209 1.34 -5.63 16.32
C ILE A 209 0.33 -5.32 17.44
N THR A 210 0.26 -4.06 17.90
CA THR A 210 -0.65 -3.64 18.97
C THR A 210 -2.10 -3.40 18.51
N SER A 211 -2.37 -3.42 17.20
CA SER A 211 -3.72 -3.26 16.64
C SER A 211 -4.56 -4.54 16.66
N THR A 212 -4.07 -5.62 17.27
CA THR A 212 -4.86 -6.85 17.46
C THR A 212 -5.81 -6.71 18.66
N LYS A 213 -7.03 -7.24 18.55
CA LYS A 213 -8.09 -7.14 19.59
C LYS A 213 -7.62 -7.61 20.98
N GLY A 214 -6.72 -8.60 21.04
CA GLY A 214 -6.13 -9.10 22.27
C GLY A 214 -5.18 -8.10 22.94
N TRP A 215 -4.33 -7.43 22.16
CA TRP A 215 -3.40 -6.41 22.66
C TRP A 215 -4.11 -5.11 23.03
N MET A 216 -5.14 -4.72 22.27
CA MET A 216 -5.98 -3.57 22.63
C MET A 216 -6.68 -3.75 23.98
N ARG A 217 -7.21 -4.95 24.26
CA ARG A 217 -7.82 -5.26 25.57
C ARG A 217 -6.81 -5.31 26.70
N ARG A 218 -5.58 -5.76 26.44
CA ARG A 218 -4.50 -5.83 27.44
C ARG A 218 -3.89 -4.46 27.76
N LEU A 219 -3.72 -3.60 26.76
CA LEU A 219 -3.07 -2.29 26.92
C LEU A 219 -4.00 -1.17 27.37
N GLY A 220 -5.32 -1.28 27.13
CA GLY A 220 -6.32 -0.32 27.62
C GLY A 220 -5.95 1.15 27.33
N GLN A 221 -5.80 1.97 28.37
CA GLN A 221 -5.41 3.39 28.24
C GLN A 221 -3.96 3.60 27.77
N GLY A 222 -3.07 2.64 28.03
CA GLY A 222 -1.67 2.66 27.56
C GLY A 222 -1.56 2.60 26.04
N TRP A 223 -2.51 1.96 25.36
CA TRP A 223 -2.59 1.94 23.90
C TRP A 223 -2.77 3.35 23.31
N LYS A 224 -3.61 4.19 23.93
CA LYS A 224 -3.80 5.59 23.50
C LYS A 224 -2.55 6.43 23.71
N ARG A 225 -1.78 6.19 24.79
CA ARG A 225 -0.49 6.86 25.04
C ARG A 225 0.57 6.41 24.05
N LEU A 226 0.67 5.12 23.76
CA LEU A 226 1.59 4.57 22.77
C LEU A 226 1.32 5.18 21.39
N HIS A 227 0.05 5.23 20.97
CA HIS A 227 -0.34 5.82 19.69
C HIS A 227 -0.03 7.33 19.61
N ARG A 228 -0.13 8.06 20.73
CA ARG A 228 0.23 9.47 20.80
C ARG A 228 1.74 9.69 20.79
N LEU A 229 2.50 8.84 21.49
CA LEU A 229 3.97 8.86 21.51
C LEU A 229 4.56 8.55 20.15
N VAL A 230 3.95 7.64 19.38
CA VAL A 230 4.33 7.35 17.99
C VAL A 230 4.23 8.61 17.12
N TYR A 231 3.15 9.39 17.24
CA TYR A 231 3.02 10.66 16.51
C TYR A 231 4.06 11.71 16.96
N VAL A 232 4.38 11.78 18.26
CA VAL A 232 5.35 12.73 18.82
C VAL A 232 6.79 12.35 18.46
N ALA A 233 7.13 11.05 18.50
CA ALA A 233 8.44 10.53 18.13
C ALA A 233 8.76 10.79 16.64
N ASN A 234 7.74 10.75 15.77
CA ASN A 234 7.91 11.10 14.35
C ASN A 234 8.25 12.58 14.12
N CYS A 235 7.95 13.47 15.07
CA CYS A 235 8.41 14.85 15.04
C CYS A 235 9.84 15.02 15.57
N ALA A 236 10.25 14.20 16.54
CA ALA A 236 11.57 14.30 17.19
C ALA A 236 12.72 13.62 16.42
N GLY A 237 12.43 12.61 15.58
CA GLY A 237 13.44 11.89 14.79
C GLY A 237 14.18 12.73 13.74
N ARG A 238 13.73 13.97 13.48
CA ARG A 238 14.35 14.88 12.48
C ARG A 238 15.70 15.47 12.90
N GLY A 239 16.07 15.43 14.18
CA GLY A 239 17.33 16.05 14.63
C GLY A 239 18.58 15.26 14.26
N ALA A 240 18.48 13.96 13.96
CA ALA A 240 19.64 13.06 14.00
C ALA A 240 20.30 12.76 12.64
N PHE A 241 19.68 13.09 11.50
CA PHE A 241 20.20 12.66 10.18
C PHE A 241 20.61 13.79 9.23
N CYS A 242 20.42 15.06 9.60
CA CYS A 242 20.94 16.19 8.82
C CYS A 242 22.47 16.42 8.97
N VAL A 243 23.21 15.57 9.70
CA VAL A 243 24.64 15.79 9.99
C VAL A 243 25.56 14.71 9.38
N ALA A 244 25.05 13.66 8.76
CA ALA A 244 25.88 12.55 8.27
C ALA A 244 25.99 12.46 6.72
N GLY A 245 25.79 13.58 6.02
CA GLY A 245 25.80 13.63 4.55
C GLY A 245 26.66 14.74 3.94
N GLU A 246 27.55 15.36 4.73
CA GLU A 246 28.62 16.22 4.22
C GLU A 246 29.92 15.80 4.90
N GLY A 247 30.84 15.24 4.11
CA GLY A 247 32.11 14.65 4.51
C GLY A 247 32.59 13.65 3.49
#